data_AF-A0A965GVF0-F1
#
_entry.id   AF-A0A965GVF0-F1
#
_cell.length_a   1.000
_cell.length_b   1.000
_cell.length_c   1.000
_cell.angle_alpha   90.00
_cell.angle_beta   90.00
_cell.angle_gamma   90.00
#
_symmetry.space_group_name_H-M   'P 1'
#
loop_
_entity.id
_entity.type
_entity.pdbx_description
1 polymer ?
#
loop_
_entity_poly.entity_id
_entity_poly.type
_entity_poly.pdbx_seq_one_letter_code
_entity_poly.pdbx_strand_id
1 'polypeptide(L)'
;MAKLVSGRLPRLNVGIASYSENQTTLSVVGISSFSDIVINKTVSVGGTTGTNGQYLISTGIGVSWGNLSTLRNSYTTTAVTNQTVFAVNYNVGFVDVFINGIRLTESEYTASNGTSIILNESCFGGESVDILAYNTSATGIAPNMIAAPPTSTSSGIPGQTAYNSSYFYVCVSPNTWKRIALESW
;
A
#
# COMPACT_ATOMS: atom_id res chain seq x y z
N MET A 1 -38.73 -37.26 -27.18
CA MET A 1 -38.46 -35.81 -27.26
C MET A 1 -38.75 -35.21 -25.88
N ALA A 2 -37.75 -35.18 -24.99
CA ALA A 2 -37.96 -34.74 -23.61
C ALA A 2 -37.72 -33.22 -23.51
N LYS A 3 -38.82 -32.49 -23.35
CA LYS A 3 -38.83 -31.04 -23.16
C LYS A 3 -38.55 -30.75 -21.68
N LEU A 4 -37.39 -30.15 -21.38
CA LEU A 4 -37.12 -29.65 -20.04
C LEU A 4 -38.00 -28.41 -19.80
N VAL A 5 -39.08 -28.58 -19.05
CA VAL A 5 -39.96 -27.51 -18.58
C VAL A 5 -39.59 -27.21 -17.13
N SER A 6 -38.78 -26.18 -16.89
CA SER A 6 -38.68 -25.59 -15.55
C SER A 6 -38.15 -24.16 -15.62
N GLY A 7 -39.06 -23.20 -15.45
CA GLY A 7 -38.77 -21.77 -15.29
C GLY A 7 -38.18 -21.42 -13.92
N ARG A 8 -37.23 -22.22 -13.41
CA ARG A 8 -36.46 -21.91 -12.21
C ARG A 8 -35.08 -21.44 -12.67
N LEU A 9 -34.69 -20.22 -12.27
CA LEU A 9 -33.37 -19.65 -12.54
C LEU A 9 -32.27 -20.72 -12.37
N PRO A 10 -31.37 -20.92 -13.35
CA PRO A 10 -30.35 -21.96 -13.29
C PRO A 10 -29.29 -21.58 -12.26
N ARG A 11 -29.62 -21.73 -10.97
CA ARG A 11 -28.64 -21.71 -9.90
C ARG A 11 -28.04 -23.10 -9.87
N LEU A 12 -26.91 -23.27 -10.55
CA LEU A 12 -26.07 -24.42 -10.35
C LEU A 12 -25.39 -24.25 -9.00
N ASN A 13 -26.00 -24.79 -7.95
CA ASN A 13 -25.37 -24.89 -6.66
C ASN A 13 -24.30 -25.97 -6.76
N VAL A 14 -23.05 -25.57 -6.98
CA VAL A 14 -21.90 -26.48 -6.86
C VAL A 14 -21.67 -26.75 -5.37
N GLY A 15 -22.44 -27.69 -4.83
CA GLY A 15 -22.24 -28.22 -3.49
C GLY A 15 -21.15 -29.28 -3.50
N ILE A 16 -20.27 -29.26 -2.50
CA ILE A 16 -19.21 -30.26 -2.36
C ILE A 16 -19.81 -31.41 -1.57
N ALA A 17 -20.00 -32.55 -2.25
CA ALA A 17 -20.82 -33.67 -1.75
C ALA A 17 -20.21 -34.42 -0.55
N SER A 18 -18.91 -34.24 -0.28
CA SER A 18 -18.20 -34.81 0.87
C SER A 18 -16.92 -34.02 1.17
N TYR A 19 -16.59 -33.83 2.45
CA TYR A 19 -15.39 -33.11 2.90
C TYR A 19 -14.39 -34.05 3.59
N SER A 20 -13.10 -33.75 3.46
CA SER A 20 -12.03 -34.15 4.38
C SER A 20 -11.53 -32.87 5.02
N GLU A 21 -11.28 -32.87 6.33
CA GLU A 21 -11.08 -31.67 7.16
C GLU A 21 -9.95 -30.74 6.69
N ASN A 22 -9.07 -31.19 5.78
CA ASN A 22 -7.85 -30.49 5.42
C ASN A 22 -7.75 -29.88 4.02
N GLN A 23 -8.74 -29.99 3.11
CA GLN A 23 -8.77 -29.11 1.92
C GLN A 23 -10.04 -29.28 1.09
N THR A 24 -10.83 -28.21 1.03
CA THR A 24 -11.91 -28.08 0.06
C THR A 24 -11.46 -27.07 -0.98
N THR A 25 -11.00 -27.52 -2.15
CA THR A 25 -10.51 -26.66 -3.23
C THR A 25 -11.57 -26.54 -4.34
N LEU A 26 -11.83 -25.32 -4.80
CA LEU A 26 -12.57 -25.05 -6.03
C LEU A 26 -11.55 -24.55 -7.07
N SER A 27 -11.28 -25.35 -8.09
CA SER A 27 -10.45 -24.96 -9.23
C SER A 27 -11.34 -24.53 -10.38
N VAL A 28 -11.18 -23.30 -10.86
CA VAL A 28 -11.89 -22.80 -12.03
C VAL A 28 -10.87 -22.52 -13.13
N VAL A 29 -11.10 -23.10 -14.30
CA VAL A 29 -10.34 -22.80 -15.51
C VAL A 29 -11.00 -21.62 -16.22
N GLY A 30 -10.22 -20.59 -16.55
CA GLY A 30 -10.72 -19.39 -17.19
C GLY A 30 -11.15 -18.31 -16.20
N ILE A 31 -12.07 -17.44 -16.62
CA ILE A 31 -12.47 -16.24 -15.89
C ILE A 31 -13.68 -16.55 -15.01
N SER A 32 -13.59 -16.22 -13.72
CA SER A 32 -14.74 -16.18 -12.80
C SER A 32 -15.09 -14.73 -12.49
N SER A 33 -16.37 -14.37 -12.60
CA SER A 33 -16.91 -13.08 -12.18
C SER A 33 -17.83 -13.25 -10.97
N PHE A 34 -17.64 -12.45 -9.94
CA PHE A 34 -18.46 -12.45 -8.72
C PHE A 34 -19.05 -11.06 -8.50
N SER A 35 -20.30 -10.98 -8.05
CA SER A 35 -20.92 -9.70 -7.68
C SER A 35 -20.51 -9.26 -6.27
N ASP A 36 -20.48 -10.20 -5.33
CA ASP A 36 -20.05 -10.00 -3.95
C ASP A 36 -19.06 -11.10 -3.55
N ILE A 37 -18.04 -10.72 -2.77
CA ILE A 37 -17.02 -11.65 -2.27
C ILE A 37 -16.85 -11.39 -0.77
N VAL A 38 -16.97 -12.46 0.04
CA VAL A 38 -16.67 -12.44 1.48
C VAL A 38 -15.52 -13.41 1.73
N ILE A 39 -14.41 -12.92 2.29
CA ILE A 39 -13.22 -13.72 2.59
C ILE A 39 -12.95 -13.64 4.10
N ASN A 40 -13.29 -14.71 4.82
CA ASN A 40 -13.15 -14.79 6.28
C ASN A 40 -11.76 -15.26 6.75
N LYS A 41 -10.88 -15.57 5.80
CA LYS A 41 -9.56 -16.15 6.02
C LYS A 41 -8.55 -15.43 5.11
N THR A 42 -7.43 -16.07 4.83
CA THR A 42 -6.36 -15.48 4.05
C THR A 42 -6.62 -15.53 2.55
N VAL A 43 -6.01 -14.60 1.82
CA VAL A 43 -5.91 -14.62 0.35
C VAL A 43 -4.48 -14.98 -0.03
N SER A 44 -4.30 -15.85 -1.03
CA SER A 44 -2.99 -16.19 -1.58
C SER A 44 -2.95 -15.88 -3.07
N VAL A 45 -1.93 -15.15 -3.52
CA VAL A 45 -1.70 -14.80 -4.93
C VAL A 45 -0.21 -14.93 -5.25
N GLY A 46 0.14 -15.29 -6.48
CA GLY A 46 1.55 -15.39 -6.89
C GLY A 46 2.41 -16.32 -6.03
N GLY A 47 1.81 -17.33 -5.39
CA GLY A 47 2.51 -18.29 -4.52
C GLY A 47 2.69 -17.84 -3.06
N THR A 48 2.22 -16.66 -2.67
CA THR A 48 2.33 -16.16 -1.28
C THR A 48 0.98 -15.75 -0.70
N THR A 49 0.84 -15.94 0.61
CA THR A 49 -0.34 -15.54 1.37
C THR A 49 -0.14 -14.13 1.91
N GLY A 50 -1.14 -13.26 1.75
CA GLY A 50 -1.05 -11.87 2.17
C GLY A 50 -0.85 -11.72 3.67
N THR A 51 -0.05 -10.73 4.05
CA THR A 51 0.17 -10.34 5.45
C THR A 51 -0.49 -8.98 5.75
N ASN A 52 -0.57 -8.63 7.03
CA ASN A 52 -1.13 -7.35 7.45
C ASN A 52 -0.32 -6.18 6.87
N GLY A 53 -1.01 -5.15 6.38
CA GLY A 53 -0.38 -3.96 5.77
C GLY A 53 0.01 -4.10 4.30
N GLN A 54 -0.37 -5.21 3.65
CA GLN A 54 -0.19 -5.40 2.21
C GLN A 54 -1.45 -5.08 1.41
N TYR A 55 -1.27 -4.76 0.14
CA TYR A 55 -2.35 -4.56 -0.84
C TYR A 55 -2.09 -5.36 -2.11
N LEU A 56 -3.14 -5.67 -2.87
CA LEU A 56 -2.99 -6.34 -4.16
C LEU A 56 -2.68 -5.31 -5.25
N ILE A 57 -1.68 -5.62 -6.08
CA ILE A 57 -1.26 -4.83 -7.24
C ILE A 57 -1.49 -5.66 -8.50
N SER A 58 -2.07 -5.05 -9.53
CA SER A 58 -2.14 -5.66 -10.86
C SER A 58 -0.76 -5.70 -11.51
N THR A 59 -0.38 -6.86 -12.06
CA THR A 59 0.84 -7.02 -12.87
C THR A 59 0.54 -6.99 -14.37
N GLY A 60 -0.69 -6.67 -14.76
CA GLY A 60 -1.18 -6.72 -16.15
C GLY A 60 -1.63 -8.12 -16.60
N ILE A 61 -0.97 -9.19 -16.11
CA ILE A 61 -1.33 -10.59 -16.39
C ILE A 61 -1.84 -11.34 -15.15
N GLY A 62 -1.85 -10.68 -13.99
CA GLY A 62 -2.26 -11.25 -12.72
C GLY A 62 -2.22 -10.23 -11.60
N VAL A 63 -2.05 -10.73 -10.38
CA VAL A 63 -1.96 -9.91 -9.17
C VAL A 63 -0.81 -10.38 -8.29
N SER A 64 -0.15 -9.43 -7.64
CA SER A 64 0.90 -9.68 -6.63
C SER A 64 0.64 -8.84 -5.38
N TRP A 65 1.27 -9.20 -4.27
CA TRP A 65 1.25 -8.38 -3.06
C TRP A 65 2.23 -7.19 -3.18
N GLY A 66 1.76 -6.02 -2.77
CA GLY A 66 2.54 -4.82 -2.54
C GLY A 66 2.58 -4.46 -1.05
N ASN A 67 3.64 -3.79 -0.62
CA ASN A 67 3.78 -3.28 0.74
C ASN A 67 3.49 -1.77 0.75
N LEU A 68 2.84 -1.29 1.81
CA LEU A 68 2.79 0.15 2.07
C LEU A 68 4.20 0.68 2.37
N SER A 69 4.47 1.94 2.01
CA SER A 69 5.77 2.55 2.30
C SER A 69 5.91 2.83 3.79
N THR A 70 7.03 2.39 4.38
CA THR A 70 7.49 2.90 5.67
C THR A 70 7.94 4.34 5.48
N LEU A 71 7.43 5.29 6.27
CA LEU A 71 7.79 6.71 6.10
C LEU A 71 9.06 7.13 6.85
N ARG A 72 9.33 6.44 7.96
CA ARG A 72 10.44 6.75 8.87
C ARG A 72 10.97 5.46 9.50
N ASN A 73 12.29 5.32 9.52
CA ASN A 73 13.00 4.34 10.32
C ASN A 73 13.65 5.06 11.50
N SER A 74 13.66 4.43 12.67
CA SER A 74 14.29 4.96 13.88
C SER A 74 15.38 3.99 14.32
N TYR A 75 16.58 4.52 14.51
CA TYR A 75 17.72 3.78 15.01
C TYR A 75 18.14 4.40 16.34
N THR A 76 18.11 3.61 17.41
CA THR A 76 18.52 4.04 18.74
C THR A 76 19.68 3.17 19.20
N THR A 77 20.76 3.80 19.65
CA THR A 77 21.91 3.08 20.19
C THR A 77 22.56 3.88 21.31
N THR A 78 23.26 3.18 22.20
CA THR A 78 24.09 3.82 23.22
C THR A 78 25.51 3.92 22.66
N ALA A 79 26.02 5.14 22.56
CA ALA A 79 27.37 5.37 22.06
C ALA A 79 28.42 4.74 22.99
N VAL A 80 29.50 4.21 22.41
CA VAL A 80 30.71 3.87 23.16
C VAL A 80 31.68 5.05 23.17
N THR A 81 32.62 5.06 24.11
CA THR A 81 33.62 6.12 24.22
C THR A 81 34.43 6.24 22.93
N ASN A 82 34.65 7.49 22.49
CA ASN A 82 35.34 7.86 21.25
C ASN A 82 34.63 7.39 19.96
N GLN A 83 33.35 7.01 20.02
CA GLN A 83 32.60 6.66 18.83
C GLN A 83 32.18 7.91 18.05
N THR A 84 32.49 7.94 16.76
CA THR A 84 32.05 8.97 15.82
C THR A 84 31.21 8.41 14.67
N VAL A 85 31.33 7.11 14.38
CA VAL A 85 30.70 6.49 13.22
C VAL A 85 29.52 5.61 13.65
N PHE A 86 28.37 5.87 13.03
CA PHE A 86 27.15 5.10 13.21
C PHE A 86 26.70 4.55 11.84
N ALA A 87 26.70 3.22 11.69
CA ALA A 87 26.28 2.56 10.47
C ALA A 87 24.75 2.44 10.43
N VAL A 88 24.11 3.16 9.51
CA VAL A 88 22.65 3.22 9.35
C VAL A 88 22.30 3.49 7.89
N ASN A 89 21.21 2.89 7.40
CA ASN A 89 20.71 3.20 6.05
C ASN A 89 19.78 4.41 6.09
N TYR A 90 20.01 5.38 5.20
CA TYR A 90 19.18 6.58 5.08
C TYR A 90 19.21 7.12 3.65
N ASN A 91 18.25 8.00 3.34
CA ASN A 91 18.30 8.79 2.11
C ASN A 91 19.08 10.07 2.38
N VAL A 92 20.10 10.38 1.58
CA VAL A 92 20.93 11.58 1.74
C VAL A 92 20.06 12.83 1.76
N GLY A 93 20.26 13.70 2.75
CA GLY A 93 19.45 14.90 2.99
C GLY A 93 18.13 14.66 3.75
N PHE A 94 17.81 13.41 4.11
CA PHE A 94 16.58 13.03 4.80
C PHE A 94 16.90 12.23 6.07
N VAL A 95 17.70 12.82 6.96
CA VAL A 95 18.08 12.24 8.23
C VAL A 95 18.18 13.33 9.31
N ASP A 96 17.72 13.00 10.52
CA ASP A 96 17.95 13.80 11.73
C ASP A 96 18.71 12.97 12.76
N VAL A 97 19.67 13.59 13.44
CA VAL A 97 20.53 12.94 14.45
C VAL A 97 20.32 13.65 15.78
N PHE A 98 20.15 12.88 16.85
CA PHE A 98 19.97 13.39 18.20
C PHE A 98 20.96 12.72 19.15
N ILE A 99 21.53 13.49 20.07
CA ILE A 99 22.35 13.00 21.18
C ILE A 99 21.66 13.41 22.48
N ASN A 100 21.31 12.43 23.32
CA ASN A 100 20.58 12.62 24.57
C ASN A 100 19.29 13.46 24.41
N GLY A 101 18.62 13.30 23.25
CA GLY A 101 17.39 14.03 22.91
C GLY A 101 17.59 15.41 22.30
N ILE A 102 18.84 15.90 22.17
CA ILE A 102 19.14 17.18 21.51
C ILE A 102 19.43 16.92 20.03
N ARG A 103 18.68 17.58 19.15
CA ARG A 103 18.91 17.51 17.70
C ARG A 103 20.23 18.20 17.33
N LEU A 104 21.08 17.50 16.60
CA LEU A 104 22.28 18.07 15.98
C LEU A 104 21.91 18.83 14.70
N THR A 105 22.61 19.92 14.47
CA THR A 105 22.60 20.65 13.20
C THR A 105 23.40 19.89 12.15
N GLU A 106 23.11 20.13 10.87
CA GLU A 106 23.80 19.47 9.74
C GLU A 106 25.30 19.81 9.69
N SER A 107 25.75 20.87 10.37
CA SER A 107 27.18 21.19 10.49
C SER A 107 27.92 20.34 11.51
N GLU A 108 27.23 19.59 12.38
CA GLU A 108 27.85 18.80 13.47
C GLU A 108 28.10 17.33 13.07
N TYR A 109 27.67 16.92 11.89
CA TYR A 109 27.88 15.57 11.37
C TYR A 109 27.91 15.53 9.83
N THR A 110 28.50 14.47 9.28
CA THR A 110 28.51 14.17 7.84
C THR A 110 27.60 12.98 7.53
N ALA A 111 26.67 13.17 6.60
CA ALA A 111 25.69 12.17 6.16
C ALA A 111 25.47 12.20 4.63
N SER A 112 26.50 11.87 3.86
CA SER A 112 26.52 12.01 2.39
C SER A 112 26.53 10.71 1.60
N ASN A 113 26.59 9.54 2.26
CA ASN A 113 26.78 8.24 1.61
C ASN A 113 25.55 7.31 1.67
N GLY A 114 24.54 7.67 2.46
CA GLY A 114 23.32 6.87 2.65
C GLY A 114 23.45 5.63 3.54
N THR A 115 24.64 5.36 4.09
CA THR A 115 24.93 4.12 4.84
C THR A 115 25.66 4.34 6.18
N SER A 116 26.18 5.53 6.44
CA SER A 116 26.68 5.92 7.75
C SER A 116 26.54 7.42 8.05
N ILE A 117 26.48 7.72 9.34
CA ILE A 117 26.57 9.06 9.90
C ILE A 117 27.92 9.15 10.63
N ILE A 118 28.67 10.23 10.37
CA ILE A 118 29.96 10.50 11.02
C ILE A 118 29.83 11.81 11.80
N LEU A 119 29.88 11.75 13.13
CA LEU A 119 29.90 12.93 13.98
C LEU A 119 31.25 13.65 13.87
N ASN A 120 31.25 14.98 13.91
CA ASN A 120 32.49 15.76 13.93
C ASN A 120 33.21 15.64 15.28
N GLU A 121 32.43 15.53 16.36
CA GLU A 121 32.91 15.32 17.72
C GLU A 121 32.54 13.91 18.19
N SER A 122 33.45 13.27 18.91
CA SER A 122 33.23 11.92 19.42
C SER A 122 32.35 11.91 20.65
N CYS A 123 31.49 10.91 20.76
CA CYS A 123 30.76 10.63 21.99
C CYS A 123 31.70 10.21 23.12
N PHE A 124 31.35 10.57 24.36
CA PHE A 124 32.09 10.23 25.58
C PHE A 124 31.80 8.79 26.06
N GLY A 125 30.73 8.17 25.56
CA GLY A 125 30.24 6.87 25.97
C GLY A 125 29.05 6.99 26.91
N GLY A 126 28.03 6.17 26.68
CA GLY A 126 26.79 6.16 27.46
C GLY A 126 25.70 7.12 26.96
N GLU A 127 25.99 7.98 25.98
CA GLU A 127 24.96 8.83 25.37
C GLU A 127 23.95 8.00 24.55
N SER A 128 22.68 8.40 24.59
CA SER A 128 21.66 7.89 23.67
C SER A 128 21.78 8.61 22.35
N VAL A 129 22.05 7.87 21.28
CA VAL A 129 22.10 8.36 19.91
C VAL A 129 20.86 7.86 19.19
N ASP A 130 19.98 8.79 18.83
CA ASP A 130 18.77 8.53 18.06
C ASP A 130 18.95 9.09 16.65
N ILE A 131 18.80 8.24 15.64
CA ILE A 131 18.89 8.61 14.23
C ILE A 131 17.54 8.31 13.58
N LEU A 132 16.91 9.35 13.05
CA LEU A 132 15.65 9.27 12.33
C LEU A 132 15.93 9.39 10.83
N ALA A 133 15.79 8.28 10.11
CA ALA A 133 15.95 8.25 8.66
C ALA A 133 14.57 8.28 7.99
N TYR A 134 14.38 9.19 7.04
CA TYR A 134 13.10 9.38 6.34
C TYR A 134 13.17 8.82 4.92
N ASN A 135 12.04 8.31 4.45
CA ASN A 135 11.89 7.93 3.05
C ASN A 135 11.44 9.13 2.21
N THR A 136 11.99 9.24 1.01
CA THR A 136 11.70 10.33 0.06
C THR A 136 10.36 10.16 -0.65
N SER A 137 9.78 8.97 -0.54
CA SER A 137 8.58 8.56 -1.25
C SER A 137 7.64 7.82 -0.31
N ALA A 138 6.36 8.15 -0.38
CA ALA A 138 5.29 7.46 0.31
C ALA A 138 4.34 6.83 -0.72
N THR A 139 4.23 5.51 -0.71
CA THR A 139 3.11 4.83 -1.36
C THR A 139 1.90 4.96 -0.45
N GLY A 140 1.17 6.05 -0.62
CA GLY A 140 -0.18 6.19 -0.10
C GLY A 140 -1.18 5.54 -1.05
N ILE A 141 -2.20 4.88 -0.50
CA ILE A 141 -3.44 4.65 -1.25
C ILE A 141 -4.09 6.02 -1.45
N ALA A 142 -3.81 6.67 -2.59
CA ALA A 142 -4.55 7.85 -3.04
C ALA A 142 -6.05 7.50 -3.12
N PRO A 143 -6.97 8.48 -3.02
CA PRO A 143 -8.36 8.22 -3.42
C PRO A 143 -8.29 7.63 -4.82
N ASN A 144 -8.82 6.42 -4.97
CA ASN A 144 -8.74 5.64 -6.20
C ASN A 144 -9.14 6.54 -7.38
N MET A 145 -8.18 6.92 -8.22
CA MET A 145 -8.44 7.61 -9.47
C MET A 145 -9.09 6.57 -10.39
N ILE A 146 -10.42 6.56 -10.41
CA ILE A 146 -11.17 5.59 -11.19
C ILE A 146 -11.34 6.09 -12.63
N ALA A 147 -11.83 5.21 -13.51
CA ALA A 147 -12.25 5.61 -14.85
C ALA A 147 -13.36 6.68 -14.77
N ALA A 148 -13.35 7.64 -15.71
CA ALA A 148 -14.37 8.67 -15.77
C ALA A 148 -15.77 8.06 -15.82
N PRO A 149 -16.70 8.48 -14.92
CA PRO A 149 -18.04 7.93 -14.90
C PRO A 149 -18.76 8.25 -16.22
N PRO A 150 -19.42 7.27 -16.88
CA PRO A 150 -20.18 7.53 -18.10
C PRO A 150 -21.31 8.54 -17.90
N THR A 151 -21.90 8.61 -16.70
CA THR A 151 -23.03 9.49 -16.37
C THR A 151 -22.89 10.09 -14.96
N SER A 152 -23.65 11.15 -14.67
CA SER A 152 -23.68 11.77 -13.33
C SER A 152 -24.26 10.85 -12.24
N THR A 153 -24.92 9.76 -12.62
CA THR A 153 -25.55 8.76 -11.73
C THR A 153 -24.83 7.42 -11.69
N SER A 154 -23.64 7.34 -12.31
CA SER A 154 -22.82 6.12 -12.31
C SER A 154 -22.46 5.70 -10.90
N SER A 155 -22.30 4.39 -10.68
CA SER A 155 -21.99 3.89 -9.34
C SER A 155 -20.72 4.52 -8.80
N GLY A 156 -20.77 5.04 -7.57
CA GLY A 156 -19.65 5.74 -6.97
C GLY A 156 -19.81 5.94 -5.47
N ILE A 157 -18.69 6.03 -4.78
CA ILE A 157 -18.59 6.26 -3.34
C ILE A 157 -18.15 7.71 -3.11
N PRO A 158 -18.73 8.45 -2.14
CA PRO A 158 -18.30 9.82 -1.84
C PRO A 158 -16.78 9.92 -1.65
N GLY A 159 -16.16 10.90 -2.30
CA GLY A 159 -14.71 11.13 -2.27
C GLY A 159 -13.91 10.46 -3.40
N GLN A 160 -14.53 9.58 -4.20
CA GLN A 160 -13.89 9.09 -5.43
C GLN A 160 -13.68 10.22 -6.44
N THR A 161 -12.56 10.18 -7.15
CA THR A 161 -12.21 11.15 -8.18
C THR A 161 -11.89 10.44 -9.49
N ALA A 162 -12.14 11.12 -10.61
CA ALA A 162 -11.84 10.63 -11.95
C ALA A 162 -11.51 11.82 -12.86
N TYR A 163 -10.86 11.57 -14.01
CA TYR A 163 -10.68 12.60 -15.03
C TYR A 163 -10.72 11.99 -16.42
N ASN A 164 -10.95 12.84 -17.42
CA ASN A 164 -10.67 12.56 -18.82
C ASN A 164 -10.02 13.80 -19.45
N SER A 165 -9.89 13.83 -20.78
CA SER A 165 -9.31 14.95 -21.51
C SER A 165 -10.04 16.29 -21.34
N SER A 166 -11.29 16.28 -20.87
CA SER A 166 -12.17 17.47 -20.85
C SER A 166 -12.67 17.84 -19.46
N TYR A 167 -12.63 16.94 -18.49
CA TYR A 167 -13.25 17.14 -17.19
C TYR A 167 -12.49 16.45 -16.06
N PHE A 168 -12.52 17.09 -14.89
CA PHE A 168 -12.26 16.46 -13.60
C PHE A 168 -13.60 16.16 -12.90
N TYR A 169 -13.73 14.98 -12.30
CA TYR A 169 -14.95 14.47 -11.69
C TYR A 169 -14.73 14.15 -10.20
N VAL A 170 -15.75 14.42 -9.38
CA VAL A 170 -15.80 14.04 -7.96
C VAL A 170 -17.17 13.48 -7.59
N CYS A 171 -17.18 12.35 -6.89
CA CYS A 171 -18.38 11.75 -6.33
C CYS A 171 -18.69 12.44 -4.99
N VAL A 172 -19.83 13.12 -4.89
CA VAL A 172 -20.18 13.95 -3.71
C VAL A 172 -21.19 13.29 -2.77
N SER A 173 -21.84 12.22 -3.24
CA SER A 173 -22.82 11.40 -2.54
C SER A 173 -22.88 10.04 -3.25
N PRO A 174 -23.36 8.93 -2.66
CA PRO A 174 -23.44 7.66 -3.37
C PRO A 174 -24.08 7.82 -4.74
N ASN A 175 -23.36 7.37 -5.77
CA ASN A 175 -23.74 7.43 -7.18
C ASN A 175 -24.09 8.85 -7.68
N THR A 176 -23.51 9.89 -7.09
CA THR A 176 -23.76 11.29 -7.48
C THR A 176 -22.46 11.98 -7.83
N TRP A 177 -22.24 12.16 -9.12
CA TRP A 177 -21.01 12.75 -9.66
C TRP A 177 -21.21 14.19 -10.08
N LYS A 178 -20.26 15.04 -9.69
CA LYS A 178 -20.08 16.40 -10.20
C LYS A 178 -18.80 16.47 -11.01
N ARG A 179 -18.73 17.41 -11.96
CA ARG A 179 -17.55 17.63 -12.80
C ARG A 179 -17.28 19.12 -13.03
N ILE A 180 -16.03 19.44 -13.31
CA ILE A 180 -15.58 20.75 -13.77
C ILE A 180 -14.79 20.59 -15.07
N ALA A 181 -14.94 21.54 -16.00
CA ALA A 181 -14.22 21.54 -17.26
C ALA A 181 -12.72 21.79 -17.04
N LEU A 182 -11.89 21.09 -17.82
CA LEU A 182 -10.46 21.32 -17.90
C LEU A 182 -10.17 22.18 -19.13
N GLU A 183 -9.45 23.28 -18.93
CA GLU A 183 -9.04 24.20 -19.99
C GLU A 183 -7.54 24.02 -20.27
N SER A 184 -7.11 24.32 -21.51
CA SER A 184 -5.69 24.41 -21.83
C SER A 184 -5.10 25.70 -21.27
N TRP A 185 -3.96 25.59 -20.60
CA TRP A 185 -3.12 26.73 -20.22
C TRP A 185 -2.40 27.38 -21.40
#